data_AF-A0A7X7NP55-F1
#
_entry.id   AF-A0A7X7NP55-F1
#
_cell.length_a   1.000
_cell.length_b   1.000
_cell.length_c   1.000
_cell.angle_alpha   90.00
_cell.angle_beta   90.00
_cell.angle_gamma   90.00
#
_symmetry.space_group_name_H-M   'P 1'
#
loop_
_entity.id
_entity.type
_entity.pdbx_description
1 polymer ?
#
loop_
_entity_poly.entity_id
_entity_poly.type
_entity_poly.pdbx_seq_one_letter_code
_entity_poly.pdbx_strand_id
1 'polypeptide(L)'
;MTQLTRVELRRIFSRKIVHLSVLAILAVAVLTFWGLWQSVQPQSAFEEQARRDFEQVHENWVQEQEFQDEEFIEQCLADQEVERERTGDPTIDYGCEWPEPTLEDMLAGYAPPAMADLSTTQLQQTGTLVFFLVLLGGSTATAAEIAHRTLGTWLTFEPRRDRVFASKVLASGLVAIPITALFLAIVLLGVPLLYQIRGV
;
A
#
# COMPACT_ATOMS: atom_id res chain seq x y z
N MET A 1 9.35 30.37 -22.95
CA MET A 1 8.86 29.27 -22.08
C MET A 1 10.00 28.38 -21.61
N THR A 2 10.75 27.73 -22.50
CA THR A 2 11.88 26.85 -22.16
C THR A 2 12.94 27.48 -21.24
N GLN A 3 13.33 28.73 -21.48
CA GLN A 3 14.29 29.44 -20.62
C GLN A 3 13.75 29.68 -19.19
N LEU A 4 12.47 30.10 -19.06
CA LEU A 4 11.81 30.32 -17.78
C LEU A 4 11.72 29.02 -16.98
N THR A 5 11.26 27.94 -17.62
CA THR A 5 11.18 26.62 -16.98
C THR A 5 12.55 26.10 -16.53
N ARG A 6 13.60 26.33 -17.34
CA ARG A 6 14.98 25.93 -16.99
C ARG A 6 15.52 26.67 -15.77
N VAL A 7 15.25 27.97 -15.67
CA VAL A 7 15.63 28.77 -14.49
C VAL A 7 14.92 28.26 -13.24
N GLU A 8 13.62 27.97 -13.35
CA GLU A 8 12.85 27.42 -12.23
C GLU A 8 13.33 26.05 -11.79
N LEU A 9 13.59 25.15 -12.74
CA LEU A 9 14.19 23.85 -12.44
C LEU A 9 15.47 24.01 -11.62
N ARG A 10 16.41 24.85 -12.07
CA ARG A 10 17.67 25.09 -11.36
C ARG A 10 17.44 25.68 -9.96
N ARG A 11 16.43 26.54 -9.80
CA ARG A 11 16.04 27.12 -8.50
C ARG A 11 15.46 26.07 -7.57
N ILE A 12 14.58 25.21 -8.06
CA ILE A 12 13.98 24.11 -7.29
C ILE A 12 15.08 23.14 -6.83
N PHE A 13 15.95 22.69 -7.73
CA PHE A 13 17.07 21.80 -7.39
C PHE A 13 18.10 22.39 -6.43
N SER A 14 18.22 23.73 -6.36
CA SER A 14 19.11 24.38 -5.39
C SER A 14 18.53 24.44 -3.98
N ARG A 15 17.24 24.14 -3.77
CA ARG A 15 16.59 24.28 -2.48
C ARG A 15 16.73 23.01 -1.65
N LYS A 16 17.14 23.18 -0.39
CA LYS A 16 17.25 22.10 0.60
C LYS A 16 15.94 21.32 0.77
N ILE A 17 14.78 21.98 0.66
CA ILE A 17 13.48 21.32 0.83
C ILE A 17 13.26 20.17 -0.16
N VAL A 18 13.73 20.30 -1.41
CA VAL A 18 13.60 19.25 -2.42
C VAL A 18 14.43 18.04 -2.03
N HIS A 19 15.66 18.27 -1.55
CA HIS A 19 16.50 17.19 -1.04
C HIS A 19 15.88 16.53 0.20
N LEU A 20 15.27 17.30 1.10
CA LEU A 20 14.55 16.76 2.25
C LEU A 20 13.33 15.94 1.84
N SER A 21 12.55 16.38 0.84
CA SER A 21 11.43 15.61 0.29
C SER A 21 11.90 14.29 -0.33
N VAL A 22 13.00 14.31 -1.10
CA VAL A 22 13.59 13.08 -1.67
C VAL A 22 14.07 12.14 -0.58
N LEU A 23 14.77 12.65 0.44
CA LEU A 23 15.20 11.86 1.59
C LEU A 23 14.01 11.26 2.36
N ALA A 24 12.93 12.02 2.55
CA ALA A 24 11.71 11.53 3.18
C ALA A 24 11.07 10.40 2.36
N ILE A 25 11.01 10.53 1.02
CA ILE A 25 10.50 9.47 0.13
C ILE A 25 11.36 8.21 0.23
N LEU A 26 12.69 8.35 0.26
CA LEU A 26 13.59 7.21 0.45
C LEU A 26 13.41 6.56 1.81
N ALA A 27 13.25 7.34 2.88
CA ALA A 27 12.99 6.82 4.22
C ALA A 27 11.68 6.03 4.27
N VAL A 28 10.61 6.54 3.64
CA VAL A 28 9.34 5.84 3.49
C VAL A 28 9.54 4.52 2.74
N ALA A 29 10.26 4.53 1.62
CA ALA A 29 10.54 3.30 0.87
C ALA A 29 11.28 2.27 1.74
N VAL A 30 12.31 2.68 2.48
CA VAL A 30 13.06 1.79 3.39
C VAL A 30 12.14 1.21 4.48
N LEU A 31 11.30 2.03 5.12
CA LEU A 31 10.37 1.56 6.14
C LEU A 31 9.32 0.59 5.58
N THR A 32 8.81 0.89 4.38
CA THR A 32 7.91 0.00 3.65
C THR A 32 8.58 -1.34 3.37
N PHE A 33 9.78 -1.35 2.78
CA PHE A 33 10.50 -2.59 2.48
C PHE A 33 10.91 -3.36 3.74
N TRP A 34 11.19 -2.67 4.84
CA TRP A 34 11.40 -3.30 6.13
C TRP A 34 10.15 -4.02 6.63
N GLY A 35 8.97 -3.40 6.54
CA GLY A 35 7.70 -4.05 6.88
C GLY A 35 7.41 -5.25 5.98
N LEU A 36 7.61 -5.10 4.67
CA LEU A 36 7.46 -6.20 3.71
C LEU A 36 8.42 -7.36 4.00
N TRP A 37 9.66 -7.04 4.39
CA TRP A 37 10.65 -8.03 4.78
C TRP A 37 10.19 -8.85 5.98
N GLN A 38 9.47 -8.25 6.93
CA GLN A 38 8.91 -8.97 8.07
C GLN A 38 7.70 -9.82 7.68
N SER A 39 6.89 -9.36 6.72
CA SER A 39 5.66 -10.02 6.29
C SER A 39 5.86 -11.17 5.31
N VAL A 40 6.80 -11.07 4.37
CA VAL A 40 7.08 -12.11 3.38
C VAL A 40 8.11 -13.07 3.97
N GLN A 41 7.60 -14.11 4.62
CA GLN A 41 8.38 -15.20 5.18
C GLN A 41 7.93 -16.52 4.54
N PRO A 42 8.84 -17.48 4.34
CA PRO A 42 8.44 -18.80 3.84
C PRO A 42 7.54 -19.51 4.85
N GLN A 43 6.58 -20.30 4.38
CA GLN A 43 5.65 -21.06 5.24
C GLN A 43 6.39 -21.95 6.26
N SER A 44 7.54 -22.50 5.89
CA SER A 44 8.37 -23.33 6.78
C SER A 44 8.84 -22.57 8.03
N ALA A 45 8.91 -21.24 7.99
CA ALA A 45 9.26 -20.44 9.17
C ALA A 45 8.15 -20.43 10.23
N PHE A 46 6.92 -20.78 9.85
CA PHE A 46 5.75 -20.80 10.71
C PHE A 46 5.25 -22.21 11.04
N GLU A 47 5.94 -23.27 10.63
CA GLU A 47 5.45 -24.64 10.80
C GLU A 47 5.21 -25.01 12.29
N GLU A 48 6.13 -24.63 13.18
CA GLU A 48 5.97 -24.84 14.63
C GLU A 48 4.84 -24.00 15.24
N GLN A 49 4.60 -22.80 14.68
CA GLN A 49 3.52 -21.94 15.14
C GLN A 49 2.17 -22.48 14.66
N ALA A 50 2.07 -22.81 13.38
CA ALA A 50 0.90 -23.45 12.79
C ALA A 50 0.54 -24.77 13.50
N ARG A 51 1.53 -25.55 13.93
CA ARG A 51 1.29 -26.77 14.73
C ARG A 51 0.69 -26.47 16.10
N ARG A 52 1.20 -25.45 16.81
CA ARG A 52 0.63 -25.04 18.11
C ARG A 52 -0.77 -24.47 17.97
N ASP A 53 -1.01 -23.68 16.93
CA ASP A 53 -2.34 -23.13 16.66
C ASP A 53 -3.32 -24.24 16.27
N PHE A 54 -2.87 -25.20 15.45
CA PHE A 54 -3.64 -26.40 15.12
C PHE A 54 -4.00 -27.20 16.38
N GLU A 55 -3.04 -27.46 17.28
CA GLU A 55 -3.30 -28.18 18.53
C GLU A 55 -4.37 -27.47 19.36
N GLN A 56 -4.31 -26.14 19.49
CA GLN A 56 -5.29 -25.35 20.22
C GLN A 56 -6.68 -25.38 19.56
N VAL A 57 -6.76 -25.19 18.25
CA VAL A 57 -8.03 -25.17 17.51
C VAL A 57 -8.66 -26.56 17.48
N HIS A 58 -7.86 -27.60 17.29
CA HIS A 58 -8.32 -28.98 17.30
C HIS A 58 -8.80 -29.40 18.70
N GLU A 59 -8.09 -29.02 19.77
CA GLU A 59 -8.56 -29.29 21.14
C GLU A 59 -9.92 -28.64 21.41
N ASN A 60 -10.11 -27.39 21.00
CA ASN A 60 -11.40 -26.71 21.13
C ASN A 60 -12.48 -27.41 20.31
N TRP A 61 -12.19 -27.81 19.06
CA TRP A 61 -13.12 -28.54 18.21
C TRP A 61 -13.53 -29.89 18.83
N VAL A 62 -12.61 -30.60 19.48
CA VAL A 62 -12.90 -31.86 20.19
C VAL A 62 -13.75 -31.62 21.44
N GLN A 63 -13.54 -30.50 22.16
CA GLN A 63 -14.29 -30.16 23.36
C GLN A 63 -15.71 -29.67 23.04
N GLU A 64 -15.89 -28.96 21.93
CA GLU A 64 -17.16 -28.39 21.49
C GLU A 64 -18.00 -29.40 20.68
N GLN A 65 -18.46 -30.46 21.34
CA GLN A 65 -19.29 -31.51 20.71
C GLN A 65 -20.65 -31.01 20.21
N GLU A 66 -21.14 -29.87 20.71
CA GLU A 66 -22.46 -29.30 20.35
C GLU A 66 -22.56 -28.98 18.85
N PHE A 67 -21.46 -28.54 18.22
CA PHE A 67 -21.43 -28.24 16.78
C PHE A 67 -21.21 -29.48 15.90
N GLN A 68 -21.00 -30.65 16.50
CA GLN A 68 -20.88 -31.94 15.81
C GLN A 68 -22.17 -32.75 15.87
N ASP A 69 -23.18 -32.27 16.61
CA ASP A 69 -24.47 -32.95 16.73
C ASP A 69 -25.23 -32.88 15.40
N GLU A 70 -25.58 -34.04 14.85
CA GLU A 70 -26.31 -34.16 13.58
C GLU A 70 -27.64 -33.41 13.65
N GLU A 71 -28.32 -33.41 14.80
CA GLU A 71 -29.59 -32.71 14.98
C GLU A 71 -29.41 -31.18 14.91
N PHE A 72 -28.33 -30.65 15.48
CA PHE A 72 -28.00 -29.23 15.41
C PHE A 72 -27.66 -28.79 13.98
N ILE A 73 -26.88 -29.59 13.25
CA ILE A 73 -26.48 -29.32 11.86
C ILE A 73 -27.72 -29.32 10.96
N GLU A 74 -28.59 -30.33 11.08
CA GLU A 74 -29.83 -30.42 10.30
C GLU A 74 -30.75 -29.23 10.56
N GLN A 75 -30.90 -28.82 11.83
CA GLN A 75 -31.73 -27.68 12.18
C GLN A 75 -31.16 -26.38 11.60
N CYS A 76 -29.85 -26.17 11.68
CA CYS A 76 -29.19 -24.99 11.12
C CYS A 76 -29.37 -24.91 9.59
N LEU A 77 -29.19 -26.04 8.88
CA LEU A 77 -29.38 -26.10 7.43
C LEU A 77 -30.83 -25.84 7.02
N ALA A 78 -31.80 -26.34 7.80
CA ALA A 78 -33.21 -26.07 7.58
C ALA A 78 -33.56 -24.59 7.77
N ASP A 79 -33.07 -23.96 8.85
CA ASP A 79 -33.29 -22.54 9.13
C ASP A 79 -32.64 -21.64 8.06
N GLN A 80 -31.47 -22.04 7.55
CA GLN A 80 -30.80 -21.35 6.44
C GLN A 80 -31.64 -21.38 5.16
N GLU A 81 -32.23 -22.53 4.82
CA GLU A 81 -33.06 -22.66 3.62
C GLU A 81 -34.35 -21.83 3.74
N VAL A 82 -34.98 -21.81 4.91
CA VAL A 82 -36.15 -20.97 5.17
C VAL A 82 -35.83 -19.48 4.97
N GLU A 83 -34.66 -19.01 5.41
CA GLU A 83 -34.28 -17.60 5.23
C GLU A 83 -33.90 -17.28 3.76
N ARG A 84 -33.26 -18.22 3.05
CA ARG A 84 -33.01 -18.11 1.60
C ARG A 84 -34.32 -17.98 0.82
N GLU A 85 -35.32 -18.80 1.14
CA GLU A 85 -36.65 -18.72 0.53
C GLU A 85 -37.35 -17.39 0.85
N ARG A 86 -37.25 -16.92 2.10
CA ARG A 86 -37.89 -15.69 2.56
C ARG A 86 -37.29 -14.42 1.94
N THR A 87 -35.97 -14.38 1.77
CA THR A 87 -35.24 -13.21 1.24
C THR A 87 -35.02 -13.28 -0.27
N GLY A 88 -35.07 -14.49 -0.85
CA GLY A 88 -34.74 -14.75 -2.24
C GLY A 88 -33.25 -14.67 -2.56
N ASP A 89 -32.37 -14.67 -1.55
CA ASP A 89 -30.92 -14.60 -1.71
C ASP A 89 -30.29 -16.00 -1.52
N PRO A 90 -29.79 -16.65 -2.58
CA PRO A 90 -29.18 -17.97 -2.49
C PRO A 90 -27.77 -17.95 -1.85
N THR A 91 -27.20 -16.77 -1.59
CA THR A 91 -25.85 -16.63 -1.05
C THR A 91 -25.80 -16.65 0.48
N ILE A 92 -26.96 -16.68 1.16
CA ILE A 92 -27.02 -16.79 2.62
C ILE A 92 -26.40 -18.11 3.06
N ASP A 93 -25.39 -18.05 3.91
CA ASP A 93 -24.68 -19.18 4.49
C ASP A 93 -24.48 -18.91 5.98
N TYR A 94 -24.99 -19.80 6.83
CA TYR A 94 -24.89 -19.72 8.28
C TYR A 94 -23.66 -20.45 8.82
N GLY A 95 -22.90 -21.15 7.98
CA GLY A 95 -21.71 -21.89 8.41
C GLY A 95 -22.07 -23.08 9.31
N CYS A 96 -23.16 -23.79 8.99
CA CYS A 96 -23.70 -24.89 9.79
C CYS A 96 -22.77 -26.10 9.89
N GLU A 97 -21.87 -26.28 8.91
CA GLU A 97 -20.89 -27.35 8.91
C GLU A 97 -19.55 -26.83 9.45
N TRP A 98 -19.09 -27.39 10.57
CA TRP A 98 -17.77 -27.10 11.12
C TRP A 98 -16.85 -28.33 10.95
N PRO A 99 -16.17 -28.46 9.80
CA PRO A 99 -15.31 -29.61 9.54
C PRO A 99 -14.13 -29.67 10.51
N GLU A 100 -13.62 -30.88 10.74
CA GLU A 100 -12.41 -31.07 11.54
C GLU A 100 -11.27 -30.22 10.93
N PRO A 101 -10.63 -29.35 11.72
CA PRO A 101 -9.51 -28.56 11.23
C PRO A 101 -8.37 -29.51 10.83
N THR A 102 -7.66 -29.21 9.74
CA THR A 102 -6.44 -29.93 9.38
C THR A 102 -5.20 -29.05 9.55
N LEU A 103 -4.05 -29.67 9.78
CA LEU A 103 -2.79 -28.94 9.86
C LEU A 103 -2.44 -28.27 8.52
N GLU A 104 -2.84 -28.89 7.40
CA GLU A 104 -2.62 -28.34 6.06
C GLU A 104 -3.42 -27.05 5.85
N ASP A 105 -4.68 -26.99 6.30
CA ASP A 105 -5.50 -25.77 6.24
C ASP A 105 -4.91 -24.65 7.09
N MET A 106 -4.36 -24.97 8.27
CA MET A 106 -3.66 -23.99 9.10
C MET A 106 -2.40 -23.47 8.40
N LEU A 107 -1.59 -24.34 7.81
CA LEU A 107 -0.39 -23.95 7.05
C LEU A 107 -0.74 -23.10 5.82
N ALA A 108 -1.85 -23.38 5.14
CA ALA A 108 -2.35 -22.59 4.03
C ALA A 108 -2.67 -21.15 4.45
N GLY A 109 -3.19 -20.94 5.67
CA GLY A 109 -3.42 -19.60 6.24
C GLY A 109 -2.14 -18.77 6.44
N TYR A 110 -0.99 -19.43 6.60
CA TYR A 110 0.34 -18.80 6.67
C TYR A 110 1.01 -18.60 5.30
N ALA A 111 0.30 -18.92 4.20
CA ALA A 111 0.81 -18.66 2.87
C ALA A 111 1.15 -17.17 2.69
N PRO A 112 2.32 -16.84 2.13
CA PRO A 112 2.63 -15.48 1.78
C PRO A 112 1.61 -14.98 0.75
N PRO A 113 1.22 -13.70 0.81
CA PRO A 113 0.25 -13.13 -0.11
C PRO A 113 0.76 -13.24 -1.55
N ALA A 114 -0.14 -13.21 -2.54
CA ALA A 114 0.30 -13.17 -3.92
C ALA A 114 1.10 -11.89 -4.19
N MET A 115 2.17 -12.01 -4.98
CA MET A 115 3.05 -10.88 -5.32
C MET A 115 2.28 -9.69 -5.94
N ALA A 116 1.25 -9.98 -6.76
CA ALA A 116 0.40 -8.98 -7.38
C ALA A 116 -0.42 -8.19 -6.35
N ASP A 117 -1.04 -8.90 -5.40
CA ASP A 117 -1.86 -8.29 -4.34
C ASP A 117 -1.01 -7.44 -3.40
N LEU A 118 0.18 -7.93 -3.05
CA LEU A 118 1.14 -7.18 -2.24
C LEU A 118 1.58 -5.89 -2.96
N SER A 119 1.90 -5.99 -4.25
CA SER A 119 2.34 -4.83 -5.05
C SER A 119 1.24 -3.78 -5.18
N THR A 120 0.00 -4.19 -5.44
CA THR A 120 -1.13 -3.27 -5.60
C THR A 120 -1.48 -2.59 -4.29
N THR A 121 -1.56 -3.35 -3.19
CA THR A 121 -1.84 -2.82 -1.86
C THR A 121 -0.75 -1.84 -1.42
N GLN A 122 0.52 -2.18 -1.66
CA GLN A 122 1.64 -1.31 -1.29
C GLN A 122 1.65 -0.01 -2.10
N LEU A 123 1.39 -0.07 -3.41
CA LEU A 123 1.28 1.11 -4.26
C LEU A 123 0.13 2.01 -3.80
N GLN A 124 -1.00 1.45 -3.40
CA GLN A 124 -2.15 2.22 -2.92
C GLN A 124 -1.84 2.94 -1.60
N GLN A 125 -1.25 2.22 -0.63
CA GLN A 125 -0.92 2.77 0.69
C GLN A 125 0.19 3.83 0.62
N THR A 126 1.29 3.53 -0.07
CA THR A 126 2.47 4.41 -0.09
C THR A 126 2.36 5.49 -1.17
N GLY A 127 1.65 5.24 -2.27
CA GLY A 127 1.48 6.17 -3.37
C GLY A 127 0.84 7.49 -2.95
N THR A 128 -0.16 7.45 -2.07
CA THR A 128 -0.81 8.64 -1.51
C THR A 128 0.17 9.51 -0.73
N LEU A 129 1.04 8.89 0.06
CA LEU A 129 2.04 9.60 0.86
C LEU A 129 3.12 10.22 -0.03
N VAL A 130 3.61 9.50 -1.05
CA VAL A 130 4.56 10.03 -2.02
C VAL A 130 3.96 11.19 -2.82
N PHE A 131 2.71 11.05 -3.27
CA PHE A 131 1.97 12.13 -3.92
C PHE A 131 1.93 13.39 -3.03
N PHE A 132 1.61 13.22 -1.75
CA PHE A 132 1.58 14.33 -0.79
C PHE A 132 2.95 14.96 -0.61
N LEU A 133 4.04 14.19 -0.49
CA LEU A 133 5.40 14.70 -0.35
C LEU A 133 5.87 15.49 -1.58
N VAL A 134 5.54 15.01 -2.78
CA VAL A 134 5.84 15.70 -4.04
C VAL A 134 5.05 17.02 -4.13
N LEU A 135 3.76 17.00 -3.77
CA LEU A 135 2.91 18.19 -3.71
C LEU A 135 3.46 19.21 -2.68
N LEU A 136 3.91 18.75 -1.53
CA LEU A 136 4.54 19.56 -0.48
C LEU A 136 5.81 20.23 -0.99
N GLY A 137 6.65 19.49 -1.72
CA GLY A 137 7.87 20.02 -2.35
C GLY A 137 7.58 21.16 -3.33
N GLY A 138 6.63 20.96 -4.25
CA GLY A 138 6.23 21.97 -5.24
C GLY A 138 5.53 23.20 -4.64
N SER A 139 4.61 22.97 -3.70
CA SER A 139 3.91 24.06 -3.01
C SER A 139 4.84 24.90 -2.15
N THR A 140 5.81 24.28 -1.45
CA THR A 140 6.81 25.00 -0.65
C THR A 140 7.75 25.83 -1.53
N ALA A 141 8.13 25.33 -2.72
CA ALA A 141 8.93 26.10 -3.66
C ALA A 141 8.22 27.41 -4.07
N THR A 142 6.90 27.34 -4.30
CA THR A 142 6.07 28.50 -4.64
C THR A 142 5.86 29.43 -3.43
N ALA A 143 5.50 28.86 -2.26
CA ALA A 143 5.27 29.61 -1.04
C ALA A 143 6.52 30.39 -0.60
N ALA A 144 7.71 29.80 -0.75
CA ALA A 144 8.96 30.46 -0.39
C ALA A 144 9.23 31.71 -1.24
N GLU A 145 8.79 31.75 -2.50
CA GLU A 145 8.98 32.95 -3.33
C GLU A 145 8.09 34.11 -2.93
N ILE A 146 6.87 33.80 -2.46
CA ILE A 146 5.95 34.78 -1.90
C ILE A 146 6.53 35.30 -0.59
N ALA A 147 7.00 34.41 0.29
CA ALA A 147 7.62 34.76 1.56
C ALA A 147 8.84 35.68 1.40
N HIS A 148 9.72 35.38 0.44
CA HIS A 148 10.90 36.19 0.15
C HIS A 148 10.64 37.35 -0.83
N ARG A 149 9.37 37.60 -1.23
CA ARG A 149 8.95 38.67 -2.16
C ARG A 149 9.66 38.67 -3.52
N THR A 150 10.30 37.56 -3.90
CA THR A 150 11.04 37.46 -5.17
C THR A 150 10.13 37.32 -6.39
N LEU A 151 8.84 37.02 -6.18
CA LEU A 151 7.84 36.97 -7.24
C LEU A 151 7.66 38.35 -7.92
N GLY A 152 7.79 39.44 -7.15
CA GLY A 152 7.67 40.80 -7.67
C GLY A 152 8.75 41.12 -8.71
N THR A 153 10.00 40.73 -8.42
CA THR A 153 11.14 40.91 -9.33
C THR A 153 10.94 40.15 -10.64
N TRP A 154 10.34 38.96 -10.59
CA TRP A 154 10.00 38.18 -11.77
C TRP A 154 8.99 38.88 -12.68
N LEU A 155 7.94 39.43 -12.08
CA LEU A 155 6.89 40.15 -12.82
C LEU A 155 7.36 41.50 -13.38
N THR A 156 8.48 42.04 -12.91
CA THR A 156 9.13 43.22 -13.50
C THR A 156 9.72 42.90 -14.88
N PHE A 157 10.31 41.71 -15.05
CA PHE A 157 10.96 41.31 -16.31
C PHE A 157 10.05 40.51 -17.25
N GLU A 158 9.12 39.71 -16.73
CA GLU A 158 8.08 39.04 -17.51
C GLU A 158 6.69 39.39 -16.93
N PRO A 159 6.03 40.45 -17.42
CA PRO A 159 4.74 40.92 -16.88
C PRO A 159 3.57 39.98 -17.21
N ARG A 160 3.77 39.01 -18.11
CA ARG A 160 2.78 38.02 -18.52
C ARG A 160 2.61 36.95 -17.44
N ARG A 161 1.60 37.14 -16.58
CA ARG A 161 1.33 36.30 -15.39
C ARG A 161 1.06 34.83 -15.73
N ASP A 162 0.42 34.58 -16.87
CA ASP A 162 0.14 33.25 -17.42
C ASP A 162 1.43 32.45 -17.67
N ARG A 163 2.45 33.09 -18.25
CA ARG A 163 3.74 32.44 -18.54
C ARG A 163 4.52 32.10 -17.28
N VAL A 164 4.49 33.01 -16.30
CA VAL A 164 5.09 32.79 -14.99
C VAL A 164 4.42 31.61 -14.29
N PHE A 165 3.09 31.62 -14.22
CA PHE A 165 2.32 30.52 -13.63
C PHE A 165 2.61 29.17 -14.31
N ALA A 166 2.52 29.13 -15.64
CA ALA A 166 2.79 27.91 -16.40
C ALA A 166 4.22 27.40 -16.19
N SER A 167 5.22 28.28 -16.09
CA SER A 167 6.61 27.87 -15.84
C SER A 167 6.78 27.20 -14.48
N LYS A 168 6.05 27.64 -13.44
CA LYS A 168 6.08 27.03 -12.10
C LYS A 168 5.42 25.67 -12.04
N VAL A 169 4.24 25.55 -12.66
CA VAL A 169 3.52 24.27 -12.76
C VAL A 169 4.34 23.27 -13.54
N LEU A 170 4.88 23.67 -14.70
CA LEU A 170 5.72 22.80 -15.52
C LEU A 170 7.02 22.40 -14.81
N ALA A 171 7.72 23.33 -14.17
CA ALA A 171 8.94 23.00 -13.46
C ALA A 171 8.69 22.04 -12.28
N SER A 172 7.62 22.26 -11.52
CA SER A 172 7.23 21.36 -10.41
C SER A 172 6.83 19.98 -10.92
N GLY A 173 6.05 19.90 -12.01
CA GLY A 173 5.69 18.65 -12.66
C GLY A 173 6.91 17.89 -13.21
N LEU A 174 7.85 18.60 -13.83
CA LEU A 174 9.10 18.00 -14.34
C LEU A 174 10.01 17.46 -13.23
N VAL A 175 9.97 18.05 -12.02
CA VAL A 175 10.70 17.53 -10.86
C VAL A 175 9.96 16.33 -10.24
N ALA A 176 8.62 16.34 -10.25
CA ALA A 176 7.81 15.23 -9.76
C ALA A 176 8.05 13.93 -10.55
N ILE A 177 8.16 14.01 -11.88
CA ILE A 177 8.30 12.84 -12.77
C ILE A 177 9.45 11.91 -12.35
N PRO A 178 10.73 12.35 -12.27
CA PRO A 178 11.83 11.45 -11.92
C PRO A 178 11.72 10.92 -10.48
N ILE A 179 11.15 11.69 -9.56
CA ILE A 179 10.94 11.26 -8.17
C ILE A 179 9.91 10.12 -8.12
N THR A 180 8.76 10.30 -8.76
CA THR A 180 7.73 9.26 -8.84
C THR A 180 8.21 8.05 -9.62
N ALA A 181 8.94 8.24 -10.72
CA ALA A 181 9.52 7.15 -11.50
C ALA A 181 10.53 6.33 -10.68
N LEU A 182 11.38 6.99 -9.89
CA LEU A 182 12.31 6.32 -8.98
C LEU A 182 11.55 5.50 -7.92
N PHE A 183 10.53 6.08 -7.30
CA PHE A 183 9.70 5.38 -6.34
C PHE A 183 9.01 4.15 -6.94
N LEU A 184 8.40 4.29 -8.12
CA LEU A 184 7.77 3.18 -8.85
C LEU A 184 8.79 2.10 -9.20
N ALA A 185 9.98 2.47 -9.66
CA ALA A 185 11.05 1.52 -9.96
C ALA A 185 11.48 0.75 -8.70
N ILE A 186 11.62 1.44 -7.56
CA ILE A 186 11.95 0.81 -6.28
C ILE A 186 10.89 -0.22 -5.88
N VAL A 187 9.59 0.13 -5.97
CA VAL A 187 8.50 -0.78 -5.59
C VAL A 187 8.40 -1.96 -6.57
N LEU A 188 8.29 -1.67 -7.87
CA LEU A 188 8.05 -2.69 -8.91
C LEU A 188 9.23 -3.66 -9.07
N LEU A 189 10.46 -3.22 -8.83
CA LEU A 189 11.63 -4.11 -8.88
C LEU A 189 11.96 -4.72 -7.51
N GLY A 190 11.72 -3.98 -6.43
CA GLY A 190 12.05 -4.43 -5.09
C GLY A 190 11.16 -5.56 -4.60
N VAL A 191 9.86 -5.55 -4.93
CA VAL A 191 8.96 -6.63 -4.51
C VAL A 191 9.36 -7.97 -5.13
N PRO A 192 9.52 -8.14 -6.46
CA PRO A 192 10.00 -9.40 -7.04
C PRO A 192 11.35 -9.84 -6.49
N LEU A 193 12.28 -8.90 -6.29
CA LEU A 193 13.59 -9.19 -5.72
C LEU A 193 13.49 -9.71 -4.28
N LEU A 194 12.55 -9.18 -3.49
CA LEU A 194 12.29 -9.64 -2.13
C LEU A 194 11.76 -11.08 -2.10
N TYR A 195 10.83 -11.43 -3.00
CA TYR A 195 10.34 -12.81 -3.16
C TYR A 195 11.48 -13.76 -3.54
N GLN A 196 12.28 -13.37 -4.54
CA GLN A 196 13.42 -14.16 -4.99
C GLN A 196 14.45 -14.40 -3.87
N ILE A 197 14.76 -13.37 -3.06
CA ILE A 197 15.68 -13.51 -1.92
C ILE A 197 15.10 -14.42 -0.83
N ARG A 198 13.77 -14.37 -0.62
CA ARG A 198 13.09 -15.17 0.41
C ARG A 198 12.78 -16.60 -0.03
N GLY A 199 12.92 -16.91 -1.32
CA GLY A 199 12.64 -18.25 -1.85
C GLY A 199 11.15 -18.58 -1.84
N VAL A 200 10.31 -17.55 -2.02
CA VAL A 200 8.85 -17.63 -2.07
C VAL A 200 8.37 -17.36 -3.49
#